data_AF-A0A3C0P008-F1
#
_entry.id   AF-A0A3C0P008-F1
#
_cell.length_a   1.000
_cell.length_b   1.000
_cell.length_c   1.000
_cell.angle_alpha   90.00
_cell.angle_beta   90.00
_cell.angle_gamma   90.00
#
_symmetry.space_group_name_H-M   'P 1'
#
loop_
_entity.id
_entity.type
_entity.pdbx_description
1 polymer ?
#
loop_
_entity_poly.entity_id
_entity_poly.type
_entity_poly.pdbx_seq_one_letter_code
_entity_poly.pdbx_strand_id
1 'polypeptide(L)'
;MGWFFSNFHIKKTAELDADTFQSVLTEVLNTQGYRLADHSDEADLSVSIYDADGAWLSVCSDGLDFYTEESVQRICNPLSDRLSTDVVTVSCFDSDCLLLNRINRKPDVVAWAKIGSYPGLKVRSTPARWSGLVSDTAQWKAMLSQKYVFAEDALDSLEPLLGLKHGQGRFCDERIPEDFIKGVRTVY
;
A
#
# COMPACT_ATOMS: atom_id res chain seq x y z
N MET A 1 -11.88 -10.27 -17.02
CA MET A 1 -11.08 -9.05 -17.17
C MET A 1 -10.16 -9.01 -15.98
N GLY A 2 -8.85 -8.86 -16.20
CA GLY A 2 -7.91 -8.69 -15.11
C GLY A 2 -8.01 -7.29 -14.52
N TRP A 3 -7.54 -7.15 -13.29
CA TRP A 3 -7.61 -5.91 -12.52
C TRP A 3 -6.21 -5.37 -12.25
N PHE A 4 -6.04 -4.07 -12.47
CA PHE A 4 -4.85 -3.32 -12.13
C PHE A 4 -5.17 -2.32 -11.03
N PHE A 5 -4.39 -2.33 -9.97
CA PHE A 5 -4.45 -1.30 -8.95
C PHE A 5 -3.11 -1.22 -8.21
N SER A 6 -2.84 -0.06 -7.61
CA SER A 6 -1.75 0.14 -6.68
C SER A 6 -2.22 1.02 -5.53
N ASN A 7 -1.78 0.68 -4.33
CA ASN A 7 -2.02 1.47 -3.12
C ASN A 7 -0.85 1.27 -2.14
N PHE A 8 -0.85 2.05 -1.08
CA PHE A 8 0.05 1.81 0.04
C PHE A 8 -0.63 2.03 1.38
N HIS A 9 -0.05 1.42 2.40
CA HIS A 9 -0.55 1.44 3.77
C HIS A 9 0.56 1.88 4.73
N ILE A 10 0.21 2.74 5.66
CA ILE A 10 1.11 3.25 6.69
C ILE A 10 0.64 2.72 8.03
N LYS A 11 1.52 2.03 8.75
CA LYS A 11 1.20 1.53 10.08
C LYS A 11 1.15 2.70 11.06
N LYS A 12 0.01 2.89 11.71
CA LYS A 12 -0.19 3.96 12.70
C LYS A 12 0.75 3.75 13.89
N THR A 13 1.30 4.87 14.37
CA THR A 13 1.97 4.98 15.66
C THR A 13 1.06 5.77 16.61
N ALA A 14 1.39 5.84 17.90
CA ALA A 14 0.58 6.58 18.87
C ALA A 14 0.44 8.08 18.55
N GLU A 15 1.39 8.63 17.77
CA GLU A 15 1.48 10.05 17.42
C GLU A 15 1.00 10.33 15.98
N LEU A 16 0.71 9.29 15.18
CA LEU A 16 0.34 9.45 13.79
C LEU A 16 -1.17 9.43 13.62
N ASP A 17 -1.77 10.61 13.62
CA ASP A 17 -3.14 10.82 13.19
C ASP A 17 -3.23 11.09 11.67
N ALA A 18 -4.47 11.20 11.22
CA ALA A 18 -4.80 11.48 9.84
C ALA A 18 -4.14 12.80 9.37
N ASP A 19 -4.32 13.90 10.08
CA ASP A 19 -3.88 15.23 9.61
C ASP A 19 -2.35 15.36 9.52
N THR A 20 -1.65 14.78 10.49
CA THR A 20 -0.19 14.67 10.48
C THR A 20 0.28 13.85 9.28
N PHE A 21 -0.37 12.71 9.01
CA PHE A 21 -0.04 11.90 7.87
C PHE A 21 -0.26 12.62 6.53
N GLN A 22 -1.39 13.31 6.38
CA GLN A 22 -1.68 14.09 5.16
C GLN A 22 -0.61 15.16 4.93
N SER A 23 -0.24 15.91 5.98
CA SER A 23 0.80 16.93 5.90
C SER A 23 2.13 16.35 5.44
N VAL A 24 2.55 15.22 6.02
CA VAL A 24 3.79 14.53 5.62
C VAL A 24 3.72 14.01 4.19
N LEU A 25 2.58 13.43 3.79
CA LEU A 25 2.37 12.94 2.43
C LEU A 25 2.45 14.07 1.41
N THR A 26 1.78 15.19 1.66
CA THR A 26 1.85 16.39 0.82
C THR A 26 3.28 16.89 0.70
N GLU A 27 4.03 16.96 1.79
CA GLU A 27 5.44 17.36 1.72
C GLU A 27 6.29 16.39 0.88
N VAL A 28 6.07 15.08 1.02
CA VAL A 28 6.76 14.07 0.18
C VAL A 28 6.39 14.26 -1.29
N LEU A 29 5.11 14.43 -1.63
CA LEU A 29 4.67 14.66 -3.01
C LEU A 29 5.22 15.99 -3.57
N ASN A 30 5.31 17.04 -2.76
CA ASN A 30 5.94 18.31 -3.14
C ASN A 30 7.41 18.13 -3.53
N THR A 31 8.17 17.27 -2.83
CA THR A 31 9.56 16.96 -3.24
C THR A 31 9.66 16.21 -4.57
N GLN A 32 8.55 15.61 -5.02
CA GLN A 32 8.45 14.94 -6.32
C GLN A 32 7.90 15.86 -7.43
N GLY A 33 7.67 17.14 -7.13
CA GLY A 33 7.22 18.13 -8.11
C GLY A 33 5.70 18.36 -8.15
N TYR A 34 4.93 17.66 -7.32
CA TYR A 34 3.49 17.91 -7.18
C TYR A 34 3.22 19.15 -6.33
N ARG A 35 2.00 19.67 -6.43
CA ARG A 35 1.48 20.75 -5.57
C ARG A 35 0.01 20.50 -5.34
N LEU A 36 -0.48 20.94 -4.19
CA LEU A 36 -1.92 20.91 -3.92
C LEU A 36 -2.66 21.84 -4.88
N ALA A 37 -3.78 21.35 -5.39
CA ALA A 37 -4.76 22.14 -6.12
C ALA A 37 -5.88 22.60 -5.16
N ASP A 38 -6.37 23.82 -5.37
CA ASP A 38 -7.49 24.35 -4.58
C ASP A 38 -8.82 23.69 -4.97
N HIS A 39 -8.92 23.21 -6.21
CA HIS A 39 -10.11 22.61 -6.79
C HIS A 39 -9.79 21.34 -7.59
N SER A 40 -10.71 20.38 -7.58
CA SER A 40 -10.53 19.08 -8.22
C SER A 40 -10.45 19.15 -9.75
N ASP A 41 -11.01 20.18 -10.38
CA ASP A 41 -10.98 20.39 -11.83
C ASP A 41 -9.64 20.97 -12.33
N GLU A 42 -8.81 21.48 -11.43
CA GLU A 42 -7.45 21.95 -11.70
C GLU A 42 -6.39 20.86 -11.44
N ALA A 43 -6.79 19.75 -10.85
CA ALA A 43 -5.90 18.71 -10.36
C ALA A 43 -5.58 17.67 -11.44
N ASP A 44 -4.28 17.42 -11.65
CA ASP A 44 -3.81 16.37 -12.55
C ASP A 44 -3.95 14.96 -11.94
N LEU A 45 -4.06 14.87 -10.62
CA LEU A 45 -4.19 13.63 -9.87
C LEU A 45 -5.06 13.84 -8.63
N SER A 46 -5.64 12.76 -8.13
CA SER A 46 -6.31 12.79 -6.82
C SER A 46 -5.70 11.75 -5.89
N VAL A 47 -5.57 12.10 -4.61
CA VAL A 47 -5.06 11.20 -3.58
C VAL A 47 -6.14 10.97 -2.55
N SER A 48 -6.64 9.75 -2.48
CA SER A 48 -7.58 9.33 -1.44
C SER A 48 -6.82 8.70 -0.28
N ILE A 49 -7.07 9.20 0.92
CA ILE A 49 -6.53 8.69 2.17
C ILE A 49 -7.68 8.11 2.98
N TYR A 50 -7.62 6.82 3.28
CA TYR A 50 -8.56 6.13 4.14
C TYR A 50 -7.96 5.94 5.53
N ASP A 51 -8.60 6.56 6.52
CA ASP A 51 -8.33 6.34 7.93
C ASP A 51 -9.22 5.22 8.47
N ALA A 52 -8.69 4.00 8.50
CA ALA A 52 -9.42 2.85 9.01
C ALA A 52 -9.43 2.84 10.54
N ASP A 53 -10.55 2.42 11.13
CA ASP A 53 -10.61 1.94 12.52
C ASP A 53 -9.72 0.70 12.65
N GLY A 54 -8.45 0.89 12.98
CA GLY A 54 -7.42 -0.14 12.97
C GLY A 54 -6.00 0.43 12.97
N ALA A 55 -5.03 -0.44 12.71
CA ALA A 55 -3.61 -0.13 12.81
C ALA A 55 -3.01 0.56 11.57
N TRP A 56 -3.82 0.88 10.55
CA TRP A 56 -3.33 1.29 9.24
C TRP A 56 -4.10 2.48 8.66
N LEU A 57 -3.37 3.41 8.05
CA LEU A 57 -3.87 4.39 7.09
C LEU A 57 -3.62 3.84 5.68
N SER A 58 -4.59 3.91 4.77
CA SER A 58 -4.42 3.50 3.37
C SER A 58 -4.43 4.70 2.44
N VAL A 59 -3.68 4.63 1.35
CA VAL A 59 -3.65 5.65 0.31
C VAL A 59 -3.74 5.00 -1.06
N CYS A 60 -4.60 5.53 -1.91
CA CYS A 60 -4.61 5.27 -3.34
C CYS A 60 -4.64 6.59 -4.11
N SER A 61 -4.19 6.50 -5.36
CA SER A 61 -4.24 7.59 -6.33
C SER A 61 -4.06 6.97 -7.70
N ASP A 62 -4.72 7.54 -8.69
CA ASP A 62 -4.50 7.29 -10.11
C ASP A 62 -3.07 7.60 -10.58
N GLY A 63 -2.33 8.45 -9.86
CA GLY A 63 -0.93 8.76 -10.12
C GLY A 63 0.08 7.86 -9.39
N LEU A 64 -0.35 6.96 -8.50
CA LEU A 64 0.53 6.11 -7.70
C LEU A 64 0.72 4.72 -8.32
N ASP A 65 1.74 4.61 -9.18
CA ASP A 65 2.10 3.37 -9.85
C ASP A 65 3.33 2.69 -9.22
N PHE A 66 3.11 1.58 -8.52
CA PHE A 66 4.16 0.80 -7.84
C PHE A 66 4.67 -0.37 -8.69
N TYR A 67 4.98 -0.09 -9.96
CA TYR A 67 5.42 -1.10 -10.93
C TYR A 67 6.91 -1.44 -10.85
N THR A 68 7.72 -0.58 -10.22
CA THR A 68 9.17 -0.78 -10.11
C THR A 68 9.64 -0.56 -8.67
N GLU A 69 10.81 -1.13 -8.34
CA GLU A 69 11.44 -0.86 -7.05
C GLU A 69 11.77 0.63 -6.87
N GLU A 70 12.16 1.32 -7.94
CA GLU A 70 12.41 2.76 -7.92
C GLU A 70 11.15 3.56 -7.59
N SER A 71 10.00 3.26 -8.23
CA SER A 71 8.76 4.00 -7.98
C SER A 71 8.24 3.78 -6.56
N VAL A 72 8.39 2.55 -6.03
CA VAL A 72 8.08 2.22 -4.64
C VAL A 72 8.98 2.99 -3.68
N GLN A 73 10.30 2.92 -3.86
CA GLN A 73 11.27 3.55 -2.95
C GLN A 73 11.17 5.08 -2.95
N ARG A 74 10.88 5.69 -4.11
CA ARG A 74 10.74 7.15 -4.27
C ARG A 74 9.70 7.75 -3.32
N ILE A 75 8.60 7.04 -3.06
CA ILE A 75 7.53 7.49 -2.16
C ILE A 75 7.68 6.89 -0.77
N CYS A 76 7.96 5.58 -0.68
CA CYS A 76 7.91 4.86 0.59
C CYS A 76 9.13 5.13 1.48
N ASN A 77 10.32 5.40 0.94
CA ASN A 77 11.50 5.70 1.75
C ASN A 77 11.31 7.02 2.53
N PRO A 78 10.97 8.16 1.89
CA PRO A 78 10.73 9.40 2.63
C PRO A 78 9.61 9.29 3.67
N LEU A 79 8.52 8.58 3.36
CA LEU A 79 7.42 8.35 4.29
C LEU A 79 7.89 7.54 5.50
N SER A 80 8.59 6.43 5.26
CA SER A 80 9.09 5.59 6.34
C SER A 80 10.13 6.30 7.21
N ASP A 81 11.03 7.10 6.61
CA ASP A 81 12.03 7.88 7.34
C ASP A 81 11.37 8.90 8.27
N ARG A 82 10.41 9.68 7.75
CA ARG A 82 9.73 10.75 8.50
C ARG A 82 8.79 10.21 9.57
N LEU A 83 8.03 9.18 9.25
CA LEU A 83 7.00 8.60 10.12
C LEU A 83 7.53 7.48 11.01
N SER A 84 8.77 7.05 10.79
CA SER A 84 9.43 6.04 11.61
C SER A 84 8.65 4.72 11.72
N THR A 85 7.97 4.33 10.64
CA THR A 85 7.01 3.22 10.64
C THR A 85 7.12 2.35 9.39
N ASP A 86 6.42 1.22 9.41
CA ASP A 86 6.28 0.34 8.26
C ASP A 86 5.35 0.96 7.22
N VAL A 87 5.82 0.97 5.98
CA VAL A 87 5.06 1.29 4.77
C VAL A 87 4.89 0.01 3.98
N VAL A 88 3.67 -0.35 3.62
CA VAL A 88 3.36 -1.54 2.81
C VAL A 88 2.67 -1.12 1.54
N THR A 89 3.29 -1.33 0.37
CA THR A 89 2.60 -1.19 -0.91
C THR A 89 1.89 -2.49 -1.29
N VAL A 90 0.79 -2.37 -2.02
CA VAL A 90 0.10 -3.49 -2.68
C VAL A 90 -0.15 -3.09 -4.13
N SER A 91 0.23 -3.96 -5.06
CA SER A 91 -0.02 -3.80 -6.49
C SER A 91 -0.53 -5.08 -7.11
N CYS A 92 -1.61 -4.98 -7.87
CA CYS A 92 -2.13 -6.07 -8.69
C CYS A 92 -1.89 -5.75 -10.17
N PHE A 93 -1.47 -6.77 -10.92
CA PHE A 93 -1.18 -6.68 -12.35
C PHE A 93 -2.02 -7.71 -13.10
N ASP A 94 -3.03 -7.23 -13.84
CA ASP A 94 -3.95 -8.02 -14.65
C ASP A 94 -4.63 -9.20 -13.90
N SER A 95 -4.71 -9.12 -12.57
CA SER A 95 -5.06 -10.26 -11.71
C SER A 95 -4.15 -11.50 -11.80
N ASP A 96 -3.04 -11.44 -12.55
CA ASP A 96 -2.08 -12.53 -12.71
C ASP A 96 -0.97 -12.48 -11.66
N CYS A 97 -0.74 -11.30 -11.09
CA CYS A 97 0.32 -11.08 -10.12
C CYS A 97 -0.10 -10.08 -9.05
N LEU A 98 0.09 -10.46 -7.79
CA LEU A 98 -0.03 -9.58 -6.63
C LEU A 98 1.37 -9.38 -6.04
N LEU A 99 1.77 -8.13 -5.90
CA LEU A 99 3.07 -7.74 -5.36
C LEU A 99 2.86 -6.84 -4.14
N LEU A 100 3.49 -7.20 -3.03
CA LEU A 100 3.55 -6.38 -1.84
C LEU A 100 5.01 -6.02 -1.54
N ASN A 101 5.24 -4.79 -1.09
CA ASN A 101 6.53 -4.35 -0.59
C ASN A 101 6.41 -3.74 0.80
N ARG A 102 7.18 -4.24 1.75
CA ARG A 102 7.36 -3.65 3.08
C ARG A 102 8.65 -2.85 3.09
N ILE A 103 8.56 -1.57 3.44
CA ILE A 103 9.69 -0.68 3.71
C ILE A 103 9.60 -0.18 5.15
N ASN A 104 10.69 -0.31 5.89
CA ASN A 104 10.90 0.40 7.14
C ASN A 104 12.37 0.83 7.27
N ARG A 105 12.64 2.13 7.19
CA ARG A 105 14.01 2.64 7.10
C ARG A 105 14.80 2.57 8.40
N LYS A 106 14.12 2.61 9.57
CA LYS A 106 14.77 2.54 10.88
C LYS A 106 15.42 1.17 11.16
N PRO A 107 14.69 0.04 11.09
CA PRO A 107 15.29 -1.29 11.15
C PRO A 107 15.90 -1.75 9.81
N ASP A 108 16.04 -0.85 8.82
CA ASP A 108 16.51 -1.13 7.46
C ASP A 108 15.86 -2.38 6.82
N VAL A 109 14.53 -2.39 6.81
CA VAL A 109 13.72 -3.44 6.22
C VAL A 109 13.29 -3.03 4.82
N VAL A 110 13.68 -3.84 3.84
CA VAL A 110 13.06 -3.91 2.52
C VAL A 110 12.68 -5.37 2.29
N ALA A 111 11.38 -5.65 2.16
CA ALA A 111 10.88 -7.00 1.98
C ALA A 111 9.82 -7.05 0.90
N TRP A 112 9.87 -8.11 0.10
CA TRP A 112 8.95 -8.32 -1.01
C TRP A 112 8.11 -9.57 -0.74
N ALA A 113 6.86 -9.55 -1.17
CA ALA A 113 5.99 -10.72 -1.22
C ALA A 113 5.27 -10.72 -2.56
N LYS A 114 5.39 -11.80 -3.30
CA LYS A 114 4.82 -11.95 -4.63
C LYS A 114 4.00 -13.23 -4.72
N ILE A 115 2.82 -13.12 -5.31
CA ILE A 115 1.93 -14.22 -5.70
C ILE A 115 1.70 -14.12 -7.19
N GLY A 116 1.74 -15.25 -7.88
CA GLY A 116 1.61 -15.29 -9.34
C GLY A 116 2.84 -14.75 -10.08
N SER A 117 2.62 -14.33 -11.33
CA SER A 117 3.70 -13.88 -12.21
C SER A 117 3.18 -12.93 -13.27
N TYR A 118 3.95 -11.87 -13.54
CA TYR A 118 3.65 -10.92 -14.61
C TYR A 118 4.89 -10.75 -15.52
N PRO A 119 4.72 -10.65 -16.86
CA PRO A 119 5.84 -10.43 -17.78
C PRO A 119 6.70 -9.22 -17.37
N GLY A 120 8.01 -9.41 -17.36
CA GLY A 120 8.97 -8.35 -16.97
C GLY A 120 9.20 -8.21 -15.45
N LEU A 121 8.31 -8.73 -14.60
CA LEU A 121 8.45 -8.60 -13.14
C LEU A 121 9.32 -9.72 -12.53
N LYS A 122 10.59 -9.40 -12.25
CA LYS A 122 11.60 -10.35 -11.73
C LYS A 122 11.84 -10.28 -10.22
N VAL A 123 10.86 -9.82 -9.44
CA VAL A 123 10.98 -9.70 -7.98
C VAL A 123 10.91 -11.07 -7.29
N ARG A 124 11.75 -11.27 -6.26
CA ARG A 124 11.77 -12.47 -5.40
C ARG A 124 11.18 -12.17 -4.02
N SER A 125 10.28 -13.03 -3.56
CA SER A 125 9.70 -12.93 -2.22
C SER A 125 10.75 -13.16 -1.13
N THR A 126 10.68 -12.40 -0.04
CA THR A 126 11.54 -12.48 1.15
C THR A 126 10.68 -12.66 2.42
N PRO A 127 9.90 -13.76 2.53
CA PRO A 127 8.89 -13.93 3.58
C PRO A 127 9.42 -13.80 5.01
N ALA A 128 10.67 -14.21 5.27
CA ALA A 128 11.28 -14.08 6.60
C ALA A 128 11.43 -12.63 7.08
N ARG A 129 11.57 -11.66 6.16
CA ARG A 129 11.69 -10.22 6.48
C ARG A 129 10.35 -9.56 6.80
N TRP A 130 9.25 -10.31 6.75
CA TRP A 130 7.93 -9.86 7.22
C TRP A 130 7.71 -10.13 8.71
N SER A 131 8.63 -10.85 9.37
CA SER A 131 8.61 -11.07 10.81
C SER A 131 8.54 -9.74 11.59
N GLY A 132 7.78 -9.74 12.68
CA GLY A 132 7.49 -8.56 13.50
C GLY A 132 6.41 -7.64 12.93
N LEU A 133 6.05 -7.77 11.64
CA LEU A 133 4.88 -7.09 11.06
C LEU A 133 3.67 -8.00 11.00
N VAL A 134 3.85 -9.22 10.46
CA VAL A 134 2.76 -10.19 10.32
C VAL A 134 2.55 -10.97 11.62
N SER A 135 1.30 -11.30 11.93
CA SER A 135 0.94 -12.06 13.15
C SER A 135 1.40 -13.52 13.12
N ASP A 136 1.42 -14.16 11.94
CA ASP A 136 1.93 -15.52 11.73
C ASP A 136 2.80 -15.60 10.46
N THR A 137 4.10 -15.78 10.65
CA THR A 137 5.06 -15.86 9.54
C THR A 137 5.01 -17.20 8.80
N ALA A 138 4.61 -18.28 9.48
CA ALA A 138 4.46 -19.59 8.84
C ALA A 138 3.23 -19.60 7.92
N GLN A 139 2.10 -19.08 8.40
CA GLN A 139 0.91 -18.89 7.58
C GLN A 139 1.17 -17.92 6.42
N TRP A 140 1.86 -16.80 6.67
CA TRP A 140 2.29 -15.87 5.61
C TRP A 140 3.03 -16.59 4.47
N LYS A 141 4.07 -17.36 4.81
CA LYS A 141 4.84 -18.14 3.83
C LYS A 141 3.98 -19.15 3.08
N ALA A 142 3.05 -19.81 3.78
CA ALA A 142 2.13 -20.76 3.16
C ALA A 142 1.22 -20.07 2.14
N MET A 143 0.62 -18.92 2.49
CA MET A 143 -0.28 -18.17 1.60
C MET A 143 0.43 -17.69 0.33
N LEU A 144 1.70 -17.24 0.44
CA LEU A 144 2.50 -16.82 -0.72
C LEU A 144 2.83 -17.96 -1.70
N SER A 145 2.72 -19.22 -1.25
CA SER A 145 3.03 -20.41 -2.06
C SER A 145 1.79 -21.03 -2.70
N GLN A 146 0.59 -20.54 -2.36
CA GLN A 146 -0.66 -21.03 -2.93
C GLN A 146 -0.85 -20.55 -4.37
N LYS A 147 -1.68 -21.29 -5.11
CA LYS A 147 -2.12 -20.91 -6.45
C LYS A 147 -3.51 -20.30 -6.34
N TYR A 148 -3.67 -19.14 -6.94
CA TYR A 148 -4.94 -18.43 -7.01
C TYR A 148 -5.36 -18.32 -8.48
N VAL A 149 -6.66 -18.26 -8.72
CA VAL A 149 -7.20 -17.95 -10.05
C VAL A 149 -6.97 -16.47 -10.35
N PHE A 150 -7.27 -15.61 -9.38
CA PHE A 150 -6.91 -14.20 -9.39
C PHE A 150 -5.96 -13.92 -8.23
N ALA A 151 -4.80 -13.34 -8.50
CA ALA A 151 -3.74 -13.16 -7.52
C ALA A 151 -4.17 -12.30 -6.33
N GLU A 152 -5.04 -11.31 -6.56
CA GLU A 152 -5.61 -10.45 -5.53
C GLU A 152 -6.56 -11.18 -4.57
N ASP A 153 -7.08 -12.35 -4.90
CA ASP A 153 -7.89 -13.16 -3.97
C ASP A 153 -7.09 -13.57 -2.73
N ALA A 154 -5.75 -13.62 -2.85
CA ALA A 154 -4.88 -13.87 -1.73
C ALA A 154 -5.02 -12.82 -0.61
N LEU A 155 -5.43 -11.59 -0.92
CA LEU A 155 -5.58 -10.53 0.08
C LEU A 155 -6.58 -10.89 1.17
N ASP A 156 -7.60 -11.71 0.89
CA ASP A 156 -8.55 -12.16 1.92
C ASP A 156 -7.86 -12.95 3.04
N SER A 157 -6.78 -13.65 2.69
CA SER A 157 -5.96 -14.41 3.66
C SER A 157 -4.77 -13.61 4.19
N LEU A 158 -4.27 -12.61 3.46
CA LEU A 158 -3.12 -11.81 3.86
C LEU A 158 -3.50 -10.61 4.76
N GLU A 159 -4.66 -9.99 4.53
CA GLU A 159 -5.15 -8.83 5.30
C GLU A 159 -5.19 -9.11 6.82
N PRO A 160 -5.75 -10.25 7.30
CA PRO A 160 -5.77 -10.54 8.74
C PRO A 160 -4.37 -10.72 9.33
N LEU A 161 -3.41 -11.23 8.54
CA LEU A 161 -2.03 -11.41 8.98
C LEU A 161 -1.31 -10.07 9.16
N LEU A 162 -1.67 -9.07 8.34
CA LEU A 162 -1.16 -7.71 8.41
C LEU A 162 -1.91 -6.84 9.43
N GLY A 163 -3.06 -7.30 9.93
CA GLY A 163 -3.96 -6.48 10.74
C GLY A 163 -4.68 -5.40 9.94
N LEU A 164 -4.84 -5.60 8.63
CA LEU A 164 -5.66 -4.76 7.76
C LEU A 164 -7.13 -5.14 7.94
N LYS A 165 -8.03 -4.15 7.83
CA LYS A 165 -9.47 -4.42 7.77
C LYS A 165 -9.78 -5.16 6.46
N HIS A 166 -10.79 -6.03 6.47
CA HIS A 166 -11.19 -6.75 5.26
C HIS A 166 -11.50 -5.78 4.11
N GLY A 167 -10.89 -6.01 2.94
CA GLY A 167 -10.99 -5.17 1.75
C GLY A 167 -10.01 -3.99 1.72
N GLN A 168 -9.30 -3.70 2.81
CA GLN A 168 -8.37 -2.57 2.89
C GLN A 168 -7.15 -2.73 1.98
N GLY A 169 -6.68 -3.96 1.74
CA GLY A 169 -5.56 -4.21 0.82
C GLY A 169 -5.88 -3.93 -0.64
N ARG A 170 -7.18 -3.81 -0.98
CA ARG A 170 -7.69 -3.51 -2.32
C ARG A 170 -8.19 -2.08 -2.45
N PHE A 171 -7.89 -1.22 -1.47
CA PHE A 171 -8.33 0.17 -1.47
C PHE A 171 -7.83 0.89 -2.74
N CYS A 172 -8.76 1.34 -3.58
CA CYS A 172 -8.49 2.13 -4.78
C CYS A 172 -9.71 3.02 -5.11
N ASP A 173 -9.50 4.09 -5.87
CA ASP A 173 -10.54 5.09 -6.17
C ASP A 173 -11.72 4.50 -6.97
N GLU A 174 -11.44 3.53 -7.85
CA GLU A 174 -12.48 2.85 -8.63
C GLU A 174 -13.39 1.95 -7.78
N ARG A 175 -12.94 1.56 -6.57
CA ARG A 175 -13.57 0.52 -5.75
C ARG A 175 -13.36 0.76 -4.26
N ILE A 176 -13.80 1.92 -3.77
CA ILE A 176 -13.89 2.19 -2.34
C ILE A 176 -15.09 1.42 -1.77
N PRO A 177 -14.90 0.48 -0.82
CA PRO A 177 -16.02 -0.19 -0.15
C PRO A 177 -16.95 0.83 0.53
N GLU A 178 -18.27 0.62 0.49
CA GLU A 178 -19.25 1.54 1.08
C GLU A 178 -18.96 1.84 2.55
N ASP A 179 -18.55 0.81 3.29
CA ASP A 179 -18.17 0.90 4.71
C ASP A 179 -16.93 1.78 4.98
N PHE A 180 -16.16 2.13 3.94
CA PHE A 180 -14.94 2.93 4.06
C PHE A 180 -15.19 4.40 3.76
N ILE A 181 -16.25 4.74 3.02
CA ILE A 181 -16.53 6.10 2.52
C ILE A 181 -16.43 7.15 3.63
N LYS A 182 -16.93 6.84 4.84
CA LYS A 182 -16.89 7.77 5.98
C LYS A 182 -15.49 8.11 6.51
N GLY A 183 -14.50 7.24 6.27
CA GLY A 183 -13.11 7.43 6.68
C GLY A 183 -12.21 7.90 5.54
N VAL A 184 -12.75 8.14 4.35
CA VAL A 184 -11.98 8.62 3.19
C VAL A 184 -11.99 10.13 3.14
N ARG A 185 -10.82 10.70 2.90
CA ARG A 185 -10.63 12.09 2.48
C ARG A 185 -9.84 12.11 1.19
N THR A 186 -10.17 13.04 0.32
CA THR A 186 -9.49 13.20 -0.97
C THR A 186 -8.76 14.53 -0.99
N VAL A 187 -7.52 14.48 -1.49
CA VAL A 187 -6.64 15.62 -1.67
C VAL A 187 -6.35 15.75 -3.16
N TYR A 188 -6.30 16.97 -3.65
CA TYR A 188 -6.10 17.33 -5.06
C TYR A 188 -4.79 18.10 -5.23
#